data_AF-A0A821HBJ9-F1
#
_entry.id   AF-A0A821HBJ9-F1
#
_cell.length_a   1.000
_cell.length_b   1.000
_cell.length_c   1.000
_cell.angle_alpha   90.00
_cell.angle_beta   90.00
_cell.angle_gamma   90.00
#
_symmetry.space_group_name_H-M   'P 1'
#
loop_
_entity.id
_entity.type
_entity.pdbx_description
1 polymer ?
#
loop_
_entity_poly.entity_id
_entity_poly.type
_entity_poly.pdbx_seq_one_letter_code
_entity_poly.pdbx_strand_id
1 'polypeptide(L)'
;MYNGIDAVDIDMQPIRNYSEVKLVYFISFLLLVGFFVLNMFVGVVVENFHICRAKQEREEKAKRTAKRAKKLERQRRRMREVPYYADFSPWRRRLHNLCSSKYFDLTIAAVIDLNVITMSFKFYFMPPAFDMTLDYCNYVFTSVFTIELISKIIALGPF
;
A
#
# COMPACT_ATOMS: atom_id res chain seq x y z
N MET A 1 25.99 35.93 -36.66
CA MET A 1 25.18 36.66 -37.65
C MET A 1 25.85 37.98 -38.04
N TYR A 2 26.07 38.91 -37.09
CA TYR A 2 26.70 40.23 -37.36
C TYR A 2 28.04 40.17 -38.09
N ASN A 3 29.00 39.38 -37.59
CA ASN A 3 30.29 39.19 -38.29
C ASN A 3 30.16 38.59 -39.69
N GLY A 4 29.06 37.87 -39.99
CA GLY A 4 28.79 37.34 -41.32
C GLY A 4 28.20 38.38 -42.29
N ILE A 5 27.48 39.37 -41.76
CA ILE A 5 26.93 40.50 -42.52
C ILE A 5 28.02 41.54 -42.81
N ASP A 6 28.93 41.74 -41.84
CA ASP A 6 30.04 42.71 -41.92
C ASP A 6 31.26 42.17 -42.69
N ALA A 7 31.26 40.88 -43.07
CA ALA A 7 32.34 40.26 -43.83
C ALA A 7 32.34 40.71 -45.29
N VAL A 8 33.52 41.11 -45.79
CA VAL A 8 33.73 41.68 -47.12
C VAL A 8 34.45 40.67 -48.04
N ASP A 9 35.77 40.56 -47.92
CA ASP A 9 36.64 39.67 -48.70
C ASP A 9 37.84 39.23 -47.84
N ILE A 10 38.65 38.28 -48.32
CA ILE A 10 39.84 37.76 -47.63
C ILE A 10 40.85 38.92 -47.44
N ASP A 11 41.44 39.01 -46.25
CA ASP A 11 42.40 40.06 -45.83
C ASP A 11 41.86 41.50 -45.78
N MET A 12 40.54 41.70 -45.87
CA MET A 12 39.89 43.02 -45.75
C MET A 12 39.26 43.23 -44.37
N GLN A 13 39.39 44.45 -43.83
CA GLN A 13 38.75 44.85 -42.56
C GLN A 13 37.21 44.80 -42.70
N PRO A 14 36.46 44.26 -41.72
CA PRO A 14 35.00 44.19 -41.79
C PRO A 14 34.37 45.58 -41.86
N ILE A 15 33.41 45.75 -42.76
CA ILE A 15 32.66 47.00 -42.94
C ILE A 15 31.25 46.76 -42.42
N ARG A 16 30.80 47.62 -41.51
CA ARG A 16 29.48 47.50 -40.90
C ARG A 16 28.40 47.55 -41.99
N ASN A 17 27.51 46.56 -41.96
CA ASN A 17 26.36 46.45 -42.86
C ASN A 17 26.72 46.36 -44.36
N TYR A 18 27.82 45.67 -44.68
CA TYR A 18 28.28 45.53 -46.07
C TYR A 18 27.33 44.70 -46.94
N SER A 19 26.76 43.61 -46.42
CA SER A 19 25.89 42.72 -47.20
C SER A 19 24.65 42.28 -46.42
N GLU A 20 23.61 43.09 -46.52
CA GLU A 20 22.28 42.83 -45.94
C GLU A 20 21.65 41.54 -46.48
N VAL A 21 21.94 41.14 -47.72
CA VAL A 21 21.40 39.93 -48.34
C VAL A 21 21.82 38.65 -47.60
N LYS A 22 23.01 38.66 -46.96
CA LYS A 22 23.48 37.53 -46.15
C LYS A 22 22.58 37.28 -44.93
N LEU A 23 21.84 38.28 -44.46
CA LEU A 23 20.84 38.13 -43.39
C LEU A 23 19.73 37.15 -43.78
N VAL A 24 19.23 37.23 -45.01
CA VAL A 24 18.15 36.37 -45.52
C VAL A 24 18.61 34.91 -45.59
N TYR A 25 19.88 34.69 -45.94
CA TYR A 25 20.49 33.36 -45.87
C TYR A 25 20.49 32.81 -44.44
N PHE A 26 20.94 33.59 -43.45
CA PHE A 26 20.95 33.14 -42.05
C PHE A 26 19.55 32.86 -41.51
N ILE A 27 18.57 33.71 -41.81
CA ILE A 27 17.18 33.53 -41.35
C ILE A 27 16.55 32.29 -41.99
N SER A 28 16.69 32.13 -43.30
CA SER A 28 16.12 30.96 -44.00
C SER A 28 16.75 29.65 -43.55
N PHE A 29 18.08 29.62 -43.36
CA PHE A 29 18.79 28.47 -42.81
C PHE A 29 18.36 28.15 -41.37
N LEU A 30 18.23 29.17 -40.51
CA LEU A 30 17.82 28.98 -39.11
C LEU A 30 16.39 28.45 -39.03
N LEU A 31 15.46 28.97 -39.84
CA LEU A 31 14.09 28.47 -39.87
C LEU A 31 14.02 27.03 -40.40
N LEU A 32 14.72 26.71 -41.49
CA LEU A 32 14.69 25.37 -42.09
C LEU A 32 15.29 24.33 -41.14
N VAL A 33 16.52 24.55 -40.66
CA VAL A 33 17.21 23.63 -39.75
C VAL A 33 16.51 23.59 -38.38
N GLY A 34 16.08 24.73 -37.85
CA GLY A 34 15.37 24.82 -36.58
C GLY A 34 14.06 24.03 -36.59
N PHE A 35 13.25 24.18 -37.65
CA PHE A 35 12.00 23.43 -37.80
C PHE A 35 12.26 21.93 -37.95
N PHE A 36 13.26 21.55 -38.75
CA PHE A 36 13.63 20.14 -38.95
C PHE A 36 14.08 19.47 -37.65
N VAL A 37 15.02 20.10 -36.93
CA VAL A 37 15.54 19.57 -35.66
C VAL A 37 14.44 19.46 -34.60
N LEU A 38 13.57 20.46 -34.51
CA LEU A 38 12.46 20.45 -33.56
C LEU A 38 11.50 19.30 -33.86
N ASN A 39 11.10 19.13 -35.13
CA ASN A 39 10.17 18.05 -35.50
C ASN A 39 10.78 16.66 -35.33
N MET A 40 12.07 16.49 -35.65
CA MET A 40 12.79 15.23 -35.41
C MET A 40 12.84 14.92 -33.91
N PHE A 41 13.16 15.92 -33.08
CA PHE A 41 13.23 15.75 -31.63
C PHE A 41 11.87 15.37 -31.03
N VAL A 42 10.80 16.09 -31.40
CA VAL A 42 9.44 15.77 -30.96
C VAL A 42 9.04 14.36 -31.40
N GLY A 43 9.38 13.95 -32.63
CA GLY A 43 9.13 12.59 -33.11
C GLY A 43 9.76 11.52 -32.23
N VAL A 44 11.06 11.64 -31.93
CA VAL A 44 11.79 10.67 -31.08
C VAL A 44 11.27 10.63 -29.65
N VAL A 45 10.93 11.80 -29.07
CA VAL A 45 10.39 11.88 -27.71
C VAL A 45 9.01 11.23 -27.63
N VAL A 46 8.14 11.50 -28.61
CA VAL A 46 6.79 10.92 -28.67
C VAL A 46 6.86 9.41 -28.87
N GLU A 47 7.74 8.92 -29.75
CA GLU A 47 7.93 7.48 -29.97
C GLU A 47 8.40 6.77 -28.68
N ASN A 48 9.40 7.33 -27.99
CA ASN A 48 9.85 6.81 -26.71
C ASN A 48 8.74 6.81 -25.65
N PHE A 49 7.91 7.84 -25.63
CA PHE A 49 6.77 7.91 -24.70
C PHE A 49 5.75 6.79 -24.99
N HIS A 50 5.44 6.53 -26.26
CA HIS A 50 4.57 5.42 -26.64
C HIS A 50 5.14 4.06 -26.25
N ILE A 51 6.46 3.83 -26.43
CA ILE A 51 7.14 2.60 -26.00
C ILE A 51 7.05 2.42 -24.48
N CYS A 52 7.34 3.47 -23.71
CA CYS A 52 7.26 3.44 -22.24
C CYS A 52 5.84 3.12 -21.76
N ARG A 53 4.83 3.78 -22.33
CA ARG A 53 3.42 3.53 -22.00
C ARG A 53 3.03 2.08 -22.29
N ALA A 54 3.39 1.54 -23.46
CA ALA A 54 3.09 0.16 -23.82
C ALA A 54 3.78 -0.86 -22.88
N LYS A 55 5.02 -0.59 -22.48
CA LYS A 55 5.75 -1.43 -21.52
C LYS A 55 5.08 -1.43 -20.15
N GLN A 56 4.72 -0.25 -19.64
CA GLN A 56 4.06 -0.11 -18.34
C GLN A 56 2.71 -0.83 -18.29
N GLU A 57 1.88 -0.69 -19.32
CA GLU A 57 0.59 -1.39 -19.41
C GLU A 57 0.76 -2.92 -19.41
N ARG A 58 1.79 -3.44 -20.11
CA ARG A 58 2.10 -4.88 -20.12
C ARG A 58 2.56 -5.37 -18.76
N GLU A 59 3.46 -4.64 -18.10
CA GLU A 59 3.95 -4.99 -16.76
C GLU A 59 2.84 -4.97 -15.70
N GLU A 60 1.94 -3.97 -15.75
CA GLU A 60 0.80 -3.91 -14.84
C GLU A 60 -0.16 -5.09 -15.04
N LYS A 61 -0.48 -5.43 -16.30
CA LYS A 61 -1.31 -6.60 -16.62
C LYS A 61 -0.65 -7.90 -16.14
N ALA A 62 0.66 -8.06 -16.33
CA ALA A 62 1.42 -9.22 -15.84
C ALA A 62 1.40 -9.31 -14.30
N LYS A 63 1.60 -8.19 -13.59
CA LYS A 63 1.53 -8.17 -12.11
C LYS A 63 0.13 -8.53 -11.60
N ARG A 64 -0.94 -8.06 -12.25
CA ARG A 64 -2.33 -8.37 -11.86
C ARG A 64 -2.66 -9.85 -12.08
N THR A 65 -2.28 -10.42 -13.22
CA THR A 65 -2.50 -11.85 -13.50
C THR A 65 -1.70 -12.75 -12.57
N ALA A 66 -0.43 -12.41 -12.29
CA ALA A 66 0.39 -13.14 -11.32
C ALA A 66 -0.17 -13.10 -9.90
N LYS A 67 -0.69 -11.95 -9.43
CA LYS A 67 -1.35 -11.85 -8.12
C LYS A 67 -2.61 -12.72 -8.04
N ARG A 68 -3.43 -12.75 -9.09
CA ARG A 68 -4.64 -13.60 -9.17
C ARG A 68 -4.27 -15.08 -9.16
N ALA A 69 -3.27 -15.49 -9.93
CA ALA A 69 -2.78 -16.86 -9.96
C ALA A 69 -2.27 -17.31 -8.58
N LYS A 70 -1.44 -16.49 -7.91
CA LYS A 70 -0.94 -16.78 -6.55
C LYS A 70 -2.08 -16.90 -5.52
N LYS A 71 -3.13 -16.06 -5.60
CA LYS A 71 -4.28 -16.14 -4.70
C LYS A 71 -5.06 -17.45 -4.89
N LEU A 72 -5.29 -17.83 -6.16
CA LEU A 72 -5.97 -19.08 -6.49
C LEU A 72 -5.16 -20.30 -6.03
N GLU A 73 -3.83 -20.28 -6.21
CA GLU A 73 -2.96 -21.35 -5.75
C GLU A 73 -2.96 -21.47 -4.21
N ARG A 74 -2.90 -20.34 -3.48
CA ARG A 74 -3.04 -20.32 -2.01
C ARG A 74 -4.39 -20.88 -1.56
N GLN A 75 -5.47 -20.54 -2.25
CA GLN A 75 -6.80 -21.05 -1.94
C GLN A 75 -6.90 -22.56 -2.19
N ARG A 76 -6.31 -23.06 -3.30
CA ARG A 76 -6.24 -24.49 -3.60
C ARG A 76 -5.42 -25.27 -2.57
N ARG A 77 -4.30 -24.73 -2.09
CA ARG A 77 -3.49 -25.36 -1.03
C ARG A 77 -4.29 -25.48 0.27
N ARG A 78 -4.97 -24.41 0.70
CA ARG A 78 -5.83 -24.43 1.91
C ARG A 78 -6.99 -25.42 1.81
N MET A 79 -7.56 -25.63 0.63
CA MET A 79 -8.64 -26.62 0.43
C MET A 79 -8.16 -28.07 0.42
N ARG A 80 -6.85 -28.33 0.22
CA ARG A 80 -6.26 -29.68 0.28
C ARG A 80 -5.78 -30.08 1.67
N GLU A 81 -5.60 -29.13 2.57
CA GLU A 81 -5.25 -29.41 3.96
C GLU A 81 -6.52 -29.90 4.67
N VAL A 82 -6.51 -31.19 5.03
CA VAL A 82 -7.55 -31.76 5.88
C VAL A 82 -7.51 -30.99 7.20
N PRO A 83 -8.62 -30.40 7.69
CA PRO A 83 -8.59 -29.61 8.92
C PRO A 83 -8.08 -30.49 10.07
N TYR A 84 -7.05 -30.00 10.76
CA TYR A 84 -6.33 -30.64 11.87
C TYR A 84 -7.24 -31.23 12.97
N TYR A 85 -8.50 -30.82 13.01
CA TYR A 85 -9.50 -31.24 14.01
C TYR A 85 -10.36 -32.45 13.60
N ALA A 86 -10.05 -33.11 12.48
CA ALA A 86 -10.79 -34.27 11.98
C ALA A 86 -10.78 -35.49 12.94
N ASP A 87 -9.78 -35.58 13.81
CA ASP A 87 -9.56 -36.75 14.67
C ASP A 87 -9.90 -36.54 16.16
N PHE A 88 -10.54 -35.42 16.54
CA PHE A 88 -10.86 -35.14 17.95
C PHE A 88 -12.08 -35.90 18.51
N SER A 89 -11.97 -36.31 19.78
CA SER A 89 -13.07 -36.80 20.63
C SER A 89 -14.26 -35.82 20.67
N PRO A 90 -15.52 -36.30 20.68
CA PRO A 90 -16.72 -35.46 20.56
C PRO A 90 -16.89 -34.39 21.64
N TRP A 91 -16.40 -34.61 22.87
CA TRP A 91 -16.42 -33.61 23.93
C TRP A 91 -15.45 -32.45 23.66
N ARG A 92 -14.22 -32.77 23.24
CA ARG A 92 -13.21 -31.78 22.89
C ARG A 92 -13.57 -31.03 21.61
N ARG A 93 -14.20 -31.68 20.63
CA ARG A 93 -14.70 -31.02 19.41
C ARG A 93 -15.78 -29.97 19.71
N ARG A 94 -16.67 -30.22 20.68
CA ARG A 94 -17.67 -29.22 21.11
C ARG A 94 -17.03 -28.02 21.78
N LEU A 95 -16.11 -28.24 22.72
CA LEU A 95 -15.35 -27.17 23.37
C LEU A 95 -14.50 -26.38 22.38
N HIS A 96 -13.85 -27.07 21.44
CA HIS A 96 -13.08 -26.44 20.38
C HIS A 96 -13.95 -25.58 19.47
N ASN A 97 -15.12 -26.07 19.04
CA ASN A 97 -16.07 -25.29 18.23
C ASN A 97 -16.63 -24.08 18.99
N LEU A 98 -16.85 -24.21 20.30
CA LEU A 98 -17.31 -23.11 21.15
C LEU A 98 -16.23 -22.03 21.30
N CYS A 99 -14.99 -22.42 21.65
CA CYS A 99 -13.85 -21.51 21.77
C CYS A 99 -13.40 -20.90 20.43
N SER A 100 -13.55 -21.62 19.32
CA SER A 100 -13.20 -21.12 17.98
C SER A 100 -14.31 -20.24 17.37
N SER A 101 -15.41 -20.01 18.09
CA SER A 101 -16.52 -19.19 17.58
C SER A 101 -16.20 -17.70 17.71
N LYS A 102 -16.46 -16.95 16.65
CA LYS A 102 -16.25 -15.48 16.63
C LYS A 102 -17.08 -14.74 17.68
N TYR A 103 -18.23 -15.30 18.07
CA TYR A 103 -19.10 -14.71 19.09
C TYR A 103 -18.46 -14.80 20.48
N PHE A 104 -17.80 -15.92 20.79
CA PHE A 104 -17.09 -16.07 22.06
C PHE A 104 -15.93 -15.08 22.19
N ASP A 105 -15.10 -14.95 21.15
CA ASP A 105 -14.01 -13.96 21.13
C ASP A 105 -14.53 -12.52 21.27
N LEU A 106 -15.65 -12.19 20.62
CA LEU A 106 -16.30 -10.88 20.74
C LEU A 106 -16.82 -10.62 22.16
N THR A 107 -17.40 -11.63 22.81
CA THR A 107 -17.85 -11.52 24.21
C THR A 107 -16.68 -11.25 25.14
N ILE A 108 -15.55 -11.96 24.99
CA ILE A 108 -14.36 -11.73 25.82
C ILE A 108 -13.77 -10.35 25.60
N ALA A 109 -13.71 -9.88 24.34
CA ALA A 109 -13.27 -8.52 24.02
C ALA A 109 -14.15 -7.46 24.71
N ALA A 110 -15.48 -7.61 24.66
CA ALA A 110 -16.40 -6.70 25.34
C ALA A 110 -16.20 -6.69 26.87
N VAL A 111 -15.88 -7.84 27.48
CA VAL A 111 -15.59 -7.92 28.92
C VAL A 111 -14.27 -7.21 29.27
N ILE A 112 -13.25 -7.29 28.40
CA ILE A 112 -12.00 -6.54 28.57
C ILE A 112 -12.28 -5.03 28.54
N ASP A 113 -13.03 -4.56 27.55
CA ASP A 113 -13.38 -3.14 27.43
C ASP A 113 -14.15 -2.65 28.66
N LEU A 114 -15.10 -3.45 29.15
CA LEU A 114 -15.87 -3.13 30.34
C LEU A 114 -15.00 -3.10 31.62
N ASN A 115 -14.00 -3.98 31.73
CA ASN A 115 -13.05 -3.97 32.84
C ASN A 115 -12.20 -2.68 32.84
N VAL A 116 -11.70 -2.26 31.68
CA VAL A 116 -10.93 -1.01 31.54
C VAL A 116 -11.77 0.20 31.95
N ILE A 117 -13.04 0.24 31.53
CA ILE A 117 -13.98 1.29 31.94
C ILE A 117 -14.20 1.25 33.47
N THR A 118 -14.37 0.07 34.04
CA THR A 118 -14.54 -0.12 35.50
C THR A 118 -13.33 0.42 36.27
N MET A 119 -12.11 0.13 35.81
CA MET A 119 -10.89 0.68 36.42
C MET A 119 -10.78 2.20 36.24
N SER A 120 -11.28 2.73 35.13
CA SER A 120 -11.28 4.17 34.85
C SER A 120 -12.20 4.97 35.77
N PHE A 121 -13.18 4.32 36.41
CA PHE A 121 -14.07 4.95 37.38
C PHE A 121 -13.48 5.09 38.80
N LYS A 122 -12.27 4.58 39.08
CA LYS A 122 -11.63 4.77 40.39
C LYS A 122 -11.17 6.23 40.54
N PHE A 123 -11.71 6.95 41.53
CA PHE A 123 -11.35 8.35 41.85
C PHE A 123 -10.92 8.53 43.31
N TYR A 124 -10.18 9.61 43.60
CA TYR A 124 -9.69 9.90 44.95
C TYR A 124 -10.83 10.41 45.85
N PHE A 125 -10.97 9.82 47.05
CA PHE A 125 -12.11 9.98 47.99
C PHE A 125 -13.44 9.35 47.54
N MET A 126 -13.45 8.03 47.37
CA MET A 126 -14.64 7.29 46.96
C MET A 126 -15.51 6.85 48.15
N PRO A 127 -16.86 6.95 48.07
CA PRO A 127 -17.75 6.40 49.08
C PRO A 127 -17.54 4.87 49.21
N PRO A 128 -17.56 4.30 50.43
CA PRO A 128 -17.24 2.89 50.66
C PRO A 128 -18.19 1.92 49.93
N ALA A 129 -19.45 2.30 49.71
CA ALA A 129 -20.40 1.49 48.97
C ALA A 129 -20.05 1.35 47.47
N PHE A 130 -19.48 2.41 46.87
CA PHE A 130 -19.11 2.41 45.45
C PHE A 130 -17.80 1.65 45.23
N ASP A 131 -16.86 1.74 46.18
CA ASP A 131 -15.60 0.98 46.19
C ASP A 131 -15.85 -0.53 46.29
N MET A 132 -16.71 -0.97 47.21
CA MET A 132 -17.12 -2.37 47.31
C MET A 132 -17.79 -2.88 46.03
N THR A 133 -18.58 -2.04 45.35
CA THR A 133 -19.25 -2.42 44.10
C THR A 133 -18.24 -2.63 42.97
N LEU A 134 -17.29 -1.70 42.81
CA LEU A 134 -16.24 -1.81 41.79
C LEU A 134 -15.30 -2.99 42.05
N ASP A 135 -14.97 -3.28 43.31
CA ASP A 135 -14.15 -4.45 43.65
C ASP A 135 -14.88 -5.78 43.42
N TYR A 136 -16.19 -5.85 43.69
CA TYR A 136 -16.99 -7.01 43.32
C TYR A 136 -17.06 -7.21 41.80
N CYS A 137 -17.24 -6.12 41.03
CA CYS A 137 -17.17 -6.17 39.56
C CYS A 137 -15.81 -6.70 39.07
N ASN A 138 -14.70 -6.27 39.68
CA ASN A 138 -13.36 -6.76 39.34
C ASN A 138 -13.17 -8.25 39.63
N TYR A 139 -13.74 -8.77 40.72
CA TYR A 139 -13.73 -10.19 41.03
C TYR A 139 -14.52 -11.00 39.98
N VAL A 140 -15.70 -10.51 39.58
CA VAL A 140 -16.52 -11.12 38.52
C VAL A 140 -15.75 -11.16 37.19
N PHE A 141 -15.12 -10.06 36.76
CA PHE A 141 -14.31 -10.05 35.54
C PHE A 141 -13.15 -11.06 35.59
N THR A 142 -12.46 -11.13 36.73
CA THR A 142 -11.36 -12.08 36.92
C THR A 142 -11.84 -13.54 36.81
N SER A 143 -13.02 -13.85 37.34
CA SER A 143 -13.62 -15.18 37.21
C SER A 143 -13.92 -15.55 35.75
N VAL A 144 -14.43 -14.60 34.96
CA VAL A 144 -14.72 -14.81 33.54
C VAL A 144 -13.44 -15.10 32.74
N PHE A 145 -12.37 -14.34 32.98
CA PHE A 145 -11.07 -14.62 32.37
C PHE A 145 -10.48 -15.96 32.79
N THR A 146 -10.65 -16.35 34.06
CA THR A 146 -10.17 -17.64 34.55
C THR A 146 -10.90 -18.81 33.87
N ILE A 147 -12.22 -18.71 33.70
CA ILE A 147 -13.02 -19.72 32.99
C ILE A 147 -12.63 -19.77 31.50
N GLU A 148 -12.38 -18.63 30.87
CA GLU A 148 -11.90 -18.54 29.49
C GLU A 148 -10.55 -19.23 29.32
N LEU A 149 -9.60 -18.97 30.23
CA LEU A 149 -8.28 -19.57 30.22
C LEU A 149 -8.36 -21.10 30.34
N ILE A 150 -9.15 -21.60 31.29
CA ILE A 150 -9.36 -23.05 31.48
C ILE A 150 -9.99 -23.67 30.22
N SER A 151 -10.99 -23.01 29.64
CA SER A 151 -11.66 -23.47 28.42
C SER A 151 -10.69 -23.57 27.25
N LYS A 152 -9.81 -22.56 27.07
CA LYS A 152 -8.76 -22.58 26.04
C LYS A 152 -7.71 -23.65 26.29
N ILE A 153 -7.29 -23.89 27.53
CA ILE A 153 -6.35 -24.97 27.88
C ILE A 153 -6.93 -26.33 27.52
N ILE A 154 -8.21 -26.59 27.81
CA ILE A 154 -8.86 -27.87 27.47
C ILE A 154 -9.08 -28.01 25.96
N ALA A 155 -9.40 -26.90 25.27
CA ALA A 155 -9.66 -26.91 23.83
C ALA A 155 -8.38 -27.00 22.96
N LEU A 156 -7.29 -26.36 23.38
CA LEU A 156 -6.03 -26.19 22.63
C LEU A 156 -4.82 -26.89 23.26
N GLY A 157 -4.99 -27.57 24.40
CA GLY A 157 -3.90 -28.28 25.07
C GLY A 157 -3.19 -29.29 24.15
N PRO A 158 -1.90 -29.59 24.39
CA PRO A 158 -1.20 -30.62 23.64
C PRO A 158 -1.89 -31.96 23.88
N PHE A 159 -1.86 -32.83 22.86
CA PHE A 159 -2.56 -34.14 22.76
C PHE A 159 -3.99 -34.04 22.29
#